data_AF-A0A2E2AUG3-F1
#
_entry.id   AF-A0A2E2AUG3-F1
#
_cell.length_a   1.000
_cell.length_b   1.000
_cell.length_c   1.000
_cell.angle_alpha   90.00
_cell.angle_beta   90.00
_cell.angle_gamma   90.00
#
_symmetry.space_group_name_H-M   'P 1'
#
loop_
_entity.id
_entity.type
_entity.pdbx_description
1 polymer ?
#
loop_
_entity_poly.entity_id
_entity_poly.type
_entity_poly.pdbx_seq_one_letter_code
_entity_poly.pdbx_strand_id
1 'polypeptide(L)'
;MTYFRYLVQSGQLLELKALLGSDEVFRSSETVRAAYAQSWALNYFLQKTRPAQYRSFVKMQRLHVPLSEVSEDHRLSMFISVFGSGLSQLEDEFLNYMKQLR
;
A
#
# COMPACT_ATOMS: atom_id res chain seq x y z
N MET A 1 -6.88 -4.99 12.75
CA MET A 1 -7.46 -5.65 11.54
C MET A 1 -8.96 -5.47 11.38
N THR A 2 -9.75 -5.38 12.46
CA THR A 2 -11.22 -5.28 12.40
C THR A 2 -11.73 -4.17 11.48
N TYR A 3 -11.12 -2.99 11.50
CA TYR A 3 -11.57 -1.87 10.67
C TYR A 3 -11.27 -2.06 9.17
N PHE A 4 -10.13 -2.68 8.81
CA PHE A 4 -9.86 -3.04 7.42
C PHE A 4 -10.89 -4.04 6.88
N ARG A 5 -11.28 -5.03 7.69
CA ARG A 5 -12.34 -5.99 7.33
C ARG A 5 -13.67 -5.30 7.06
N TYR A 6 -14.02 -4.30 7.87
CA TYR A 6 -15.20 -3.47 7.62
C TYR A 6 -15.11 -2.76 6.26
N LEU A 7 -13.97 -2.15 5.91
CA LEU A 7 -13.79 -1.46 4.62
C LEU A 7 -13.97 -2.40 3.42
N VAL A 8 -13.47 -3.64 3.51
CA VAL A 8 -13.66 -4.66 2.48
C VAL A 8 -15.15 -5.00 2.32
N GLN A 9 -15.89 -5.12 3.41
CA GLN A 9 -17.31 -5.46 3.40
C GLN A 9 -18.20 -4.30 2.95
N SER A 10 -17.84 -3.06 3.28
CA SER A 10 -18.58 -1.86 2.90
C SER A 10 -18.23 -1.33 1.50
N GLY A 11 -17.24 -1.93 0.82
CA GLY A 11 -16.78 -1.47 -0.49
C GLY A 11 -16.04 -0.13 -0.43
N GLN A 12 -15.52 0.26 0.73
CA GLN A 12 -14.85 1.55 0.97
C GLN A 12 -13.33 1.44 0.89
N LEU A 13 -12.82 0.47 0.13
CA LEU A 13 -11.39 0.40 -0.16
C LEU A 13 -11.00 1.52 -1.10
N LEU A 14 -9.81 2.07 -0.88
CA LEU A 14 -9.20 3.02 -1.77
C LEU A 14 -8.48 2.27 -2.89
N GLU A 15 -8.43 2.86 -4.07
CA GLU A 15 -7.60 2.33 -5.16
C GLU A 15 -6.14 2.26 -4.71
N LEU A 16 -5.49 1.12 -4.94
CA LEU A 16 -4.10 0.92 -4.53
C LEU A 16 -3.15 1.97 -5.14
N LYS A 17 -3.46 2.45 -6.37
CA LYS A 17 -2.73 3.55 -7.01
C LYS A 17 -2.80 4.84 -6.19
N ALA A 18 -4.00 5.23 -5.75
CA ALA A 18 -4.20 6.43 -4.95
C ALA A 18 -3.51 6.31 -3.58
N LEU A 19 -3.58 5.13 -2.96
CA LEU A 19 -2.95 4.84 -1.67
C LEU A 19 -1.42 4.94 -1.70
N LEU A 20 -0.79 4.48 -2.79
CA LEU A 20 0.67 4.43 -2.93
C LEU A 20 1.26 5.68 -3.61
N GLY A 21 0.48 6.26 -4.52
CA GLY A 21 0.93 7.30 -5.43
C GLY A 21 0.64 8.70 -4.95
N SER A 22 -0.33 8.92 -4.04
CA SER A 22 -0.81 10.25 -3.67
C SER A 22 -0.95 10.45 -2.16
N ASP A 23 -0.69 11.67 -1.72
CA ASP A 23 -0.88 12.08 -0.32
C ASP A 23 -2.34 12.51 -0.06
N GLU A 24 -3.13 12.71 -1.12
CA GLU A 24 -4.49 13.28 -1.06
C GLU A 24 -5.42 12.46 -0.15
N VAL A 25 -5.35 11.13 -0.24
CA VAL A 25 -6.16 10.21 0.57
C VAL A 25 -5.79 10.23 2.06
N PHE A 26 -4.63 10.80 2.41
CA PHE A 26 -4.21 11.00 3.79
C PHE A 26 -4.55 12.39 4.32
N ARG A 27 -4.91 13.34 3.44
CA ARG A 27 -5.26 14.72 3.80
C ARG A 27 -6.76 14.93 4.00
N SER A 28 -7.60 14.15 3.32
CA SER A 28 -9.05 14.24 3.48
C SER A 28 -9.54 13.51 4.73
N SER A 29 -10.39 14.17 5.52
CA SER A 29 -11.01 13.59 6.72
C SER A 29 -11.91 12.39 6.41
N GLU A 30 -12.42 12.30 5.19
CA GLU A 30 -13.31 11.21 4.75
C GLU A 30 -12.52 9.92 4.48
N THR A 31 -11.32 10.05 3.92
CA THR A 31 -10.51 8.92 3.43
C THR A 31 -9.37 8.55 4.37
N VAL A 32 -8.91 9.46 5.24
CA VAL A 32 -7.73 9.25 6.10
C VAL A 32 -7.82 7.98 6.93
N ARG A 33 -8.99 7.66 7.48
CA ARG A 33 -9.17 6.46 8.30
C ARG A 33 -9.05 5.18 7.47
N ALA A 34 -9.63 5.18 6.26
CA ALA A 34 -9.51 4.07 5.32
C ALA A 34 -8.05 3.91 4.84
N ALA A 35 -7.39 5.03 4.50
CA ALA A 35 -6.02 5.07 4.05
C ALA A 35 -5.05 4.44 5.06
N TYR A 36 -5.13 4.82 6.34
CA TYR A 36 -4.29 4.21 7.37
C TYR A 36 -4.58 2.72 7.57
N ALA A 37 -5.85 2.33 7.60
CA ALA A 37 -6.20 0.94 7.83
C ALA A 37 -5.77 0.02 6.69
N GLN A 38 -5.96 0.46 5.43
CA GLN A 38 -5.50 -0.26 4.25
C GLN A 38 -3.98 -0.27 4.15
N SER A 39 -3.30 0.83 4.50
CA SER A 39 -1.82 0.89 4.54
C SER A 39 -1.24 -0.09 5.55
N TRP A 40 -1.82 -0.19 6.75
CA TRP A 40 -1.38 -1.17 7.75
C TRP A 40 -1.60 -2.61 7.28
N ALA A 41 -2.72 -2.89 6.62
CA ALA A 41 -3.00 -4.21 6.07
C ALA A 41 -2.03 -4.57 4.93
N LEU A 42 -1.77 -3.64 4.01
CA LEU A 42 -0.81 -3.80 2.93
C LEU A 42 0.60 -4.05 3.49
N ASN A 43 1.02 -3.25 4.48
CA ASN A 43 2.31 -3.40 5.12
C ASN A 43 2.47 -4.80 5.76
N TYR A 44 1.45 -5.26 6.49
CA TYR A 44 1.43 -6.60 7.08
C TYR A 44 1.55 -7.69 6.00
N PHE A 45 0.76 -7.61 4.94
CA PHE A 45 0.81 -8.54 3.82
C PHE A 45 2.20 -8.61 3.19
N LEU A 46 2.82 -7.46 2.90
CA LEU A 46 4.15 -7.39 2.27
C LEU A 46 5.23 -7.95 3.20
N GLN A 47 5.17 -7.65 4.49
CA GLN A 47 6.12 -8.20 5.46
C GLN A 47 6.01 -9.72 5.59
N LYS A 48 4.81 -10.28 5.49
CA LYS A 48 4.57 -11.72 5.63
C LYS A 48 4.84 -12.52 4.36
N THR A 49 4.50 -11.97 3.19
CA THR A 49 4.58 -12.69 1.91
C THR A 49 5.85 -12.37 1.13
N ARG A 50 6.45 -11.19 1.35
CA ARG A 50 7.59 -10.67 0.58
C ARG A 50 8.65 -10.02 1.47
N PRO A 51 9.16 -10.70 2.52
CA PRO A 51 10.04 -10.08 3.50
C PRO A 51 11.36 -9.55 2.92
N ALA A 52 11.92 -10.22 1.89
CA ALA A 52 13.14 -9.77 1.23
C ALA A 52 12.91 -8.49 0.42
N GLN A 53 11.87 -8.46 -0.40
CA GLN A 53 11.47 -7.29 -1.20
C GLN A 53 11.08 -6.13 -0.28
N TYR A 54 10.36 -6.39 0.81
CA TYR A 54 10.02 -5.35 1.79
C TYR A 54 11.26 -4.70 2.39
N ARG A 55 12.28 -5.48 2.77
CA ARG A 55 13.56 -4.92 3.23
C ARG A 55 14.25 -4.08 2.16
N SER A 56 14.24 -4.54 0.90
CA SER A 56 14.78 -3.78 -0.23
C SER A 56 14.03 -2.45 -0.43
N PHE A 57 12.70 -2.47 -0.33
CA PHE A 57 11.84 -1.30 -0.47
C PHE A 57 12.14 -0.24 0.60
N VAL A 58 12.19 -0.66 1.88
CA VAL A 58 12.54 0.25 2.99
C VAL A 58 13.96 0.80 2.84
N LYS A 59 14.92 -0.01 2.39
CA LYS A 59 16.29 0.47 2.12
C LYS A 59 16.32 1.49 0.99
N MET A 60 15.57 1.27 -0.08
CA MET A 60 15.46 2.17 -1.22
C MET A 60 14.85 3.53 -0.81
N GLN A 61 13.80 3.52 0.01
CA GLN A 61 13.20 4.75 0.53
C GLN A 61 14.17 5.63 1.32
N ARG A 62 15.10 5.01 2.07
CA ARG A 62 16.13 5.74 2.84
C ARG A 62 17.17 6.46 1.96
N LEU A 63 17.25 6.13 0.68
CA LEU A 63 18.19 6.74 -0.26
C LEU A 63 17.61 7.98 -0.95
N HIS A 64 16.34 8.33 -0.70
CA HIS A 64 15.77 9.55 -1.25
C HIS A 64 16.39 10.78 -0.61
N VAL A 65 16.81 11.71 -1.48
CA VAL A 65 17.33 13.01 -1.08
C VAL A 65 16.22 13.75 -0.30
N PRO A 66 16.50 14.23 0.93
CA PRO A 66 15.54 15.02 1.68
C PRO A 66 15.05 16.21 0.85
N LEU A 67 13.74 16.53 0.95
CA LEU A 67 13.10 17.71 0.34
C LEU A 67 12.94 17.69 -1.19
N SER A 68 13.17 16.56 -1.87
CA SER A 68 12.80 16.42 -3.29
C SER A 68 11.38 15.87 -3.42
N GLU A 69 10.51 16.58 -4.13
CA GLU A 69 9.19 16.05 -4.49
C GLU A 69 9.36 14.83 -5.41
N VAL A 70 8.80 13.71 -4.99
CA VAL A 70 8.74 12.49 -5.79
C VAL A 70 7.36 12.44 -6.42
N SER A 71 7.29 12.46 -7.75
CA SER A 71 6.02 12.39 -8.47
C SER A 71 5.29 11.07 -8.18
N GLU A 72 3.97 11.08 -8.35
CA GLU A 72 3.13 9.89 -8.15
C GLU A 72 3.60 8.70 -8.99
N ASP A 73 3.89 8.93 -10.27
CA ASP A 73 4.38 7.90 -11.19
C ASP A 73 5.73 7.34 -10.75
N HIS A 74 6.62 8.18 -10.21
CA HIS A 74 7.90 7.72 -9.70
C HIS A 74 7.72 6.86 -8.44
N ARG A 75 6.82 7.25 -7.52
CA ARG A 75 6.46 6.43 -6.34
C ARG A 75 5.94 5.06 -6.74
N LEU A 76 5.04 5.01 -7.72
CA LEU A 76 4.47 3.77 -8.24
C LEU A 76 5.51 2.91 -8.96
N SER A 77 6.35 3.51 -9.81
CA SER A 77 7.42 2.81 -10.53
C SER A 77 8.42 2.16 -9.57
N MET A 78 8.82 2.90 -8.53
CA MET A 78 9.67 2.40 -7.45
C MET A 78 9.04 1.24 -6.69
N PHE A 79 7.75 1.32 -6.39
CA PHE A 79 7.05 0.25 -5.71
C PHE A 79 6.98 -1.00 -6.59
N ILE A 80 6.58 -0.85 -7.86
CA ILE A 80 6.48 -1.95 -8.83
C ILE A 80 7.86 -2.59 -9.08
N SER A 81 8.93 -1.81 -9.18
CA SER A 81 10.28 -2.34 -9.42
C SER A 81 10.78 -3.27 -8.31
N VAL A 82 10.30 -3.07 -7.07
CA VAL A 82 10.69 -3.90 -5.93
C VAL A 82 9.77 -5.11 -5.76
N PHE A 83 8.46 -4.96 -5.96
CA PHE A 83 7.50 -6.03 -5.72
C PHE A 83 7.19 -6.89 -6.95
N GLY A 84 7.61 -6.47 -8.15
CA GLY A 84 7.64 -7.25 -9.39
C GLY A 84 6.29 -7.60 -10.01
N SER A 85 5.20 -7.42 -9.27
CA SER A 85 3.82 -7.57 -9.71
C SER A 85 3.26 -6.24 -10.21
N GLY A 86 2.49 -6.26 -11.30
CA GLY A 86 1.63 -5.13 -11.62
C GLY A 86 0.66 -4.82 -10.46
N LEU A 87 0.23 -3.56 -10.33
CA LEU A 87 -0.58 -3.12 -9.18
C LEU A 87 -1.85 -3.96 -8.98
N SER A 88 -2.57 -4.28 -10.07
CA SER A 88 -3.80 -5.08 -10.01
C SER A 88 -3.54 -6.50 -9.49
N GLN A 89 -2.48 -7.16 -9.97
CA GLN A 89 -2.12 -8.49 -9.48
C GLN A 89 -1.77 -8.46 -7.99
N LEU A 90 -1.02 -7.45 -7.54
CA LEU A 90 -0.68 -7.31 -6.13
C LEU A 90 -1.93 -7.09 -5.27
N GLU A 91 -2.87 -6.28 -5.77
CA GLU A 91 -4.13 -5.99 -5.10
C GLU A 91 -4.97 -7.26 -4.91
N ASP A 92 -5.09 -8.10 -5.95
CA ASP A 92 -5.78 -9.39 -5.86
C ASP A 92 -5.13 -10.32 -4.83
N GLU A 93 -3.81 -10.47 -4.88
CA GLU A 93 -3.07 -11.30 -3.92
C GLU A 93 -3.19 -10.77 -2.49
N PHE A 94 -3.13 -9.46 -2.33
CA PHE A 94 -3.33 -8.78 -1.05
C PHE A 94 -4.71 -9.08 -0.48
N LEU A 95 -5.77 -8.83 -1.24
CA LEU A 95 -7.15 -9.05 -0.78
C LEU A 95 -7.41 -10.53 -0.47
N ASN A 96 -6.87 -11.44 -1.28
CA ASN A 96 -6.99 -12.88 -1.04
C ASN A 96 -6.26 -13.32 0.24
N TYR A 97 -5.04 -12.85 0.46
CA TYR A 97 -4.31 -13.12 1.69
C TYR A 97 -5.05 -12.60 2.93
N MET A 98 -5.56 -11.38 2.85
CA MET A 98 -6.28 -10.77 3.98
C MET A 98 -7.60 -11.47 4.32
N LYS A 99 -8.30 -12.03 3.32
CA LYS A 99 -9.50 -12.85 3.53
C LYS A 99 -9.21 -14.14 4.29
N GLN A 100 -8.00 -14.70 4.16
CA GLN A 100 -7.61 -15.95 4.82
C GLN A 100 -7.18 -15.75 6.27
N LEU A 101 -6.87 -14.53 6.70
CA LEU A 101 -6.53 -14.19 8.08
C LEU A 101 -7.81 -14.16 8.94
N ARG A 102 -7.99 -15.19 9.77
CA ARG A 102 -9.07 -15.28 10.75
C ARG A 102 -8.86 -14.32 11.92
#